data_AF-Q2VZ91-F1
#
_entry.id   AF-Q2VZ91-F1
#
_cell.length_a   1.000
_cell.length_b   1.000
_cell.length_c   1.000
_cell.angle_alpha   90.00
_cell.angle_beta   90.00
_cell.angle_gamma   90.00
#
_symmetry.space_group_name_H-M   'P 1'
#
loop_
_entity.id
_entity.type
_entity.pdbx_description
1 polymer ?
#
loop_
_entity_poly.entity_id
_entity_poly.type
_entity_poly.pdbx_seq_one_letter_code
_entity_poly.pdbx_strand_id
1 'polypeptide(L)'
;MAEDLSGLRARLSATLPDHVAAALAGYEDFTATSPPADAKGFAAWHAAAKAALAHVDLLVKLARWSVGSAEPDGDDGFETLLAGARAALDAIDEEE
;
A
#
# COMPACT_ATOMS: atom_id res chain seq x y z
N MET A 1 17.50 -17.23 -0.16
CA MET A 1 16.29 -16.70 0.52
C MET A 1 16.20 -15.18 0.41
N ALA A 2 17.18 -14.40 0.90
CA ALA A 2 17.14 -12.93 0.78
C ALA A 2 17.19 -12.42 -0.68
N GLU A 3 18.00 -13.07 -1.52
CA GLU A 3 18.11 -12.75 -2.96
C GLU A 3 16.79 -13.04 -3.71
N ASP A 4 16.12 -14.15 -3.35
CA ASP A 4 14.80 -14.54 -3.88
C ASP A 4 13.70 -13.53 -3.49
N LEU A 5 13.70 -13.07 -2.23
CA LEU A 5 12.79 -12.02 -1.77
C LEU A 5 13.07 -10.66 -2.43
N SER A 6 14.33 -10.34 -2.74
CA SER A 6 14.68 -9.09 -3.43
C SER A 6 14.14 -9.08 -4.88
N GLY A 7 14.27 -10.20 -5.60
CA GLY A 7 13.69 -10.36 -6.93
C GLY A 7 12.16 -10.32 -6.90
N LEU A 8 11.54 -10.94 -5.89
CA LEU A 8 10.10 -10.87 -5.68
C LEU A 8 9.63 -9.44 -5.40
N ARG A 9 10.34 -8.69 -4.55
CA ARG A 9 10.03 -7.28 -4.27
C ARG A 9 10.11 -6.41 -5.53
N ALA A 10 11.18 -6.54 -6.31
CA ALA A 10 11.32 -5.80 -7.56
C ALA A 10 10.21 -6.11 -8.56
N ARG A 11 9.79 -7.37 -8.67
CA ARG A 11 8.66 -7.75 -9.51
C ARG A 11 7.34 -7.16 -9.00
N LEU A 12 7.10 -7.24 -7.70
CA LEU A 12 5.88 -6.73 -7.08
C LEU A 12 5.79 -5.20 -7.14
N SER A 13 6.89 -4.46 -6.97
CA SER A 13 6.90 -3.01 -7.12
C SER A 13 6.56 -2.57 -8.55
N ALA A 14 6.95 -3.36 -9.54
CA ALA A 14 6.61 -3.10 -10.94
C ALA A 14 5.14 -3.42 -11.26
N THR A 15 4.55 -4.47 -10.69
CA THR A 15 3.21 -4.95 -11.10
C THR A 15 2.06 -4.50 -10.20
N LEU A 16 2.31 -4.28 -8.90
CA LEU A 16 1.24 -3.96 -7.95
C LEU A 16 0.52 -2.62 -8.19
N PRO A 17 1.18 -1.54 -8.67
CA PRO A 17 0.46 -0.30 -8.97
C PRO A 17 -0.72 -0.51 -9.93
N ASP A 18 -0.52 -1.29 -11.00
CA ASP A 18 -1.58 -1.62 -11.97
C ASP A 18 -2.66 -2.50 -11.34
N HIS A 19 -2.29 -3.46 -10.49
CA HIS A 19 -3.25 -4.31 -9.78
C HIS A 19 -4.10 -3.52 -8.77
N VAL A 20 -3.52 -2.55 -8.05
CA VAL A 20 -4.25 -1.64 -7.15
C VAL A 20 -5.24 -0.81 -7.96
N ALA A 21 -4.81 -0.22 -9.07
CA ALA A 21 -5.68 0.57 -9.94
C ALA A 21 -6.85 -0.28 -10.48
N ALA A 22 -6.58 -1.49 -10.96
CA ALA A 22 -7.61 -2.41 -11.47
C ALA A 22 -8.59 -2.84 -10.37
N ALA A 23 -8.11 -3.12 -9.16
CA ALA A 23 -8.98 -3.50 -8.04
C ALA A 23 -9.87 -2.33 -7.58
N LEU A 24 -9.35 -1.10 -7.58
CA LEU A 24 -10.12 0.10 -7.27
C LEU A 24 -11.19 0.38 -8.33
N ALA A 25 -10.84 0.31 -9.61
CA ALA A 25 -11.80 0.46 -10.71
C ALA A 25 -12.92 -0.59 -10.63
N GLY A 26 -12.58 -1.85 -10.32
CA GLY A 26 -13.59 -2.90 -10.13
C GLY A 26 -14.53 -2.64 -8.94
N TYR A 27 -14.03 -2.04 -7.86
CA TYR A 27 -14.88 -1.60 -6.75
C TYR A 27 -15.82 -0.45 -7.16
N GLU A 28 -15.29 0.54 -7.88
CA GLU A 28 -16.07 1.69 -8.37
C GLU A 28 -17.17 1.22 -9.33
N ASP A 29 -16.85 0.35 -10.29
CA ASP A 29 -17.81 -0.24 -11.22
C ASP A 29 -18.89 -1.06 -10.49
N PHE A 30 -18.50 -1.86 -9.49
CA PHE A 30 -19.43 -2.65 -8.70
C PHE A 30 -20.38 -1.75 -7.89
N THR A 31 -19.87 -0.68 -7.29
CA THR A 31 -20.64 0.21 -6.43
C THR A 31 -21.41 1.30 -7.17
N ALA A 32 -21.10 1.54 -8.46
CA ALA A 32 -21.92 2.37 -9.35
C ALA A 32 -23.31 1.78 -9.62
N THR A 33 -23.49 0.47 -9.38
CA THR A 33 -24.80 -0.18 -9.47
C THR A 33 -25.66 0.12 -8.24
N SER A 34 -26.97 0.26 -8.43
CA SER A 34 -27.88 0.43 -7.30
C SER A 34 -27.90 -0.83 -6.44
N PRO A 35 -27.72 -0.72 -5.11
CA PRO A 35 -27.77 -1.88 -4.24
C PRO A 35 -29.17 -2.51 -4.24
N PRO A 36 -29.29 -3.83 -3.99
CA PRO A 36 -30.58 -4.50 -3.86
C PRO A 36 -31.43 -3.91 -2.73
N ALA A 37 -32.75 -3.84 -2.94
CA ALA A 37 -33.68 -3.24 -1.97
C ALA A 37 -34.01 -4.16 -0.79
N ASP A 38 -33.85 -5.48 -0.94
CA ASP A 38 -34.11 -6.43 0.14
C ASP A 38 -32.89 -6.55 1.06
N ALA A 39 -33.13 -6.77 2.35
CA ALA A 39 -32.07 -6.80 3.35
C ALA A 39 -30.98 -7.87 3.08
N LYS A 40 -31.36 -9.02 2.51
CA LYS A 40 -30.43 -10.11 2.22
C LYS A 40 -29.53 -9.74 1.04
N GLY A 41 -30.12 -9.21 -0.02
CA GLY A 41 -29.41 -8.70 -1.20
C GLY A 41 -28.49 -7.54 -0.83
N PHE A 42 -28.97 -6.58 -0.04
CA PHE A 42 -28.16 -5.47 0.45
C PHE A 42 -26.96 -5.96 1.28
N ALA A 43 -27.19 -6.89 2.22
CA ALA A 43 -26.11 -7.44 3.04
C ALA A 43 -25.04 -8.16 2.20
N ALA A 44 -25.45 -8.95 1.20
CA ALA A 44 -24.53 -9.62 0.28
C ALA A 44 -23.76 -8.63 -0.59
N TRP A 45 -24.43 -7.63 -1.15
CA TRP A 45 -23.80 -6.56 -1.94
C TRP A 45 -22.78 -5.78 -1.11
N HIS A 46 -23.15 -5.39 0.11
CA HIS A 46 -22.29 -4.63 1.01
C HIS A 46 -21.08 -5.47 1.48
N ALA A 47 -21.28 -6.77 1.73
CA ALA A 47 -20.18 -7.69 2.05
C ALA A 47 -19.18 -7.81 0.89
N ALA A 48 -19.67 -7.88 -0.36
CA ALA A 48 -18.82 -7.88 -1.55
C ALA A 48 -18.03 -6.57 -1.70
N ALA A 49 -18.70 -5.41 -1.52
CA ALA A 49 -18.04 -4.10 -1.55
C ALA A 49 -16.92 -3.99 -0.48
N LYS A 50 -17.19 -4.46 0.74
CA LYS A 50 -16.19 -4.47 1.82
C LYS A 50 -15.02 -5.40 1.49
N ALA A 51 -15.28 -6.57 0.92
CA ALA A 51 -14.23 -7.51 0.52
C ALA A 51 -13.32 -6.92 -0.58
N ALA A 52 -13.90 -6.20 -1.54
CA ALA A 52 -13.12 -5.50 -2.57
C ALA A 52 -12.18 -4.44 -1.98
N LEU A 53 -12.68 -3.62 -1.04
CA LEU A 53 -11.83 -2.63 -0.35
C LEU A 53 -10.74 -3.28 0.51
N ALA A 54 -11.05 -4.39 1.19
CA ALA A 54 -10.05 -5.15 1.95
C ALA A 54 -8.95 -5.73 1.02
N HIS A 55 -9.31 -6.15 -0.19
CA HIS A 55 -8.35 -6.59 -1.19
C HIS A 55 -7.44 -5.45 -1.66
N VAL A 56 -8.00 -4.26 -1.91
CA VAL A 56 -7.22 -3.05 -2.26
C VAL A 56 -6.23 -2.72 -1.13
N ASP A 57 -6.66 -2.71 0.13
CA ASP A 57 -5.79 -2.46 1.29
C ASP A 57 -4.62 -3.46 1.36
N LEU A 58 -4.87 -4.75 1.12
CA LEU A 58 -3.82 -5.77 1.08
C LEU A 58 -2.82 -5.53 -0.05
N LEU A 59 -3.29 -5.15 -1.25
CA LEU A 59 -2.41 -4.83 -2.37
C LEU A 59 -1.55 -3.60 -2.08
N VAL A 60 -2.12 -2.56 -1.46
CA VAL A 60 -1.37 -1.36 -1.05
C VAL A 60 -0.30 -1.71 -0.02
N LYS A 61 -0.63 -2.50 1.00
CA LYS A 61 0.36 -2.97 2.00
C LYS A 61 1.49 -3.75 1.34
N LEU A 62 1.16 -4.64 0.40
CA LEU A 62 2.15 -5.41 -0.33
C LEU A 62 3.02 -4.51 -1.24
N ALA A 63 2.43 -3.47 -1.85
CA ALA A 63 3.17 -2.50 -2.65
C ALA A 63 4.13 -1.68 -1.79
N ARG A 64 3.71 -1.24 -0.60
CA ARG A 64 4.59 -0.52 0.34
C ARG A 64 5.77 -1.40 0.77
N TRP A 65 5.49 -2.66 1.09
CA TRP A 65 6.53 -3.64 1.40
C TRP A 65 7.52 -3.86 0.24
N SER A 66 7.04 -3.87 -1.01
CA SER A 66 7.87 -4.14 -2.18
C SER A 66 8.86 -3.03 -2.51
N VAL A 67 8.54 -1.78 -2.18
CA VAL A 67 9.47 -0.63 -2.33
C VAL A 67 10.51 -0.57 -1.20
N GLY A 68 10.42 -1.44 -0.19
CA GLY A 68 11.33 -1.39 0.95
C GLY A 68 11.03 -0.22 1.90
N SER A 69 9.88 0.44 1.74
CA SER A 69 9.28 1.16 2.86
C SER A 69 8.85 0.11 3.86
N ALA A 70 9.78 -0.30 4.73
CA ALA A 70 9.39 -0.74 6.04
C ALA A 70 8.42 0.32 6.55
N GLU A 71 7.20 -0.08 6.93
CA GLU A 71 6.53 0.74 7.93
C GLU A 71 7.56 0.94 9.06
N PRO A 72 7.67 2.13 9.67
CA PRO A 72 8.47 2.28 10.88
C PRO A 72 7.83 1.40 11.95
N ASP A 73 8.13 0.11 11.90
CA ASP A 73 7.79 -0.90 12.89
C ASP A 73 8.90 -0.78 13.93
N GLY A 74 8.73 0.19 14.82
CA GLY A 74 9.67 0.48 15.91
C GLY A 74 10.67 1.62 15.66
N ASP A 75 11.31 1.97 16.78
CA ASP A 75 12.24 3.08 17.05
C ASP A 75 13.32 3.31 15.95
N ASP A 76 13.70 2.24 15.25
CA ASP A 76 14.78 2.24 14.25
C ASP A 76 14.49 3.09 13.00
N GLY A 77 13.21 3.18 12.58
CA GLY A 77 12.82 4.01 11.45
C GLY A 77 12.93 5.51 11.75
N PHE A 78 12.70 5.89 13.00
CA PHE A 78 12.81 7.26 13.47
C PHE A 78 14.28 7.68 13.61
N GLU A 79 15.13 6.80 14.15
CA GLU A 79 16.58 7.04 14.24
C GLU A 79 17.23 7.21 12.86
N THR A 80 16.80 6.43 11.86
CA THR A 80 17.30 6.57 10.47
C THR A 80 16.89 7.91 9.85
N LEU A 81 15.64 8.33 10.08
CA LEU A 81 15.13 9.64 9.63
C LEU A 81 15.86 10.80 10.33
N LEU A 82 16.10 10.67 11.64
CA LEU A 82 16.80 11.66 12.45
C LEU A 82 18.27 11.78 12.05
N ALA A 83 18.94 10.65 11.76
CA ALA A 83 20.30 10.62 11.25
C ALA A 83 20.39 11.31 9.88
N GLY A 84 19.44 11.05 8.97
CA GLY A 84 19.37 11.74 7.68
C GLY A 84 19.16 13.25 7.81
N ALA A 85 18.29 13.67 8.73
CA ALA A 85 18.06 15.09 9.00
C ALA A 85 19.29 15.80 9.59
N ARG A 86 20.03 15.14 10.51
CA ARG A 86 21.27 15.68 11.07
C ARG A 86 22.37 15.83 10.02
N ALA A 87 22.58 14.81 9.19
CA ALA A 87 23.57 14.87 8.12
C ALA A 87 23.26 15.99 7.09
N ALA A 88 21.98 16.24 6.81
CA ALA A 88 21.57 17.33 5.93
C ALA A 88 21.84 18.72 6.53
N LEU A 89 21.75 18.88 7.86
CA LEU A 89 22.10 20.13 8.54
C LEU A 89 23.61 20.36 8.57
N ASP A 90 24.38 19.33 8.91
CA ASP A 90 25.85 19.41 8.92
C ASP A 90 26.40 19.78 7.52
N ALA A 91 25.81 19.23 6.46
CA ALA A 91 26.18 19.57 5.08
C ALA A 91 25.86 21.04 4.70
N ILE A 92 24.87 21.67 5.34
CA ILE A 92 24.56 23.09 5.13
C ILE A 92 25.56 23.97 5.90
N ASP A 93 25.94 23.58 7.12
CA ASP A 93 26.93 24.29 7.94
C ASP A 93 28.36 24.19 7.35
N GLU A 94 28.68 23.14 6.59
CA GLU A 94 29.97 23.01 5.87
C GLU A 94 30.03 23.81 4.56
N GLU A 95 28.90 24.29 4.04
CA GLU A 95 28.81 25.10 2.81
C GLU A 95 28.83 26.63 3.05
N GLU A 96 28.86 27.09 4.32
CA GLU A 96 29.15 28.49 4.72
C GLU A 96 30.63 28.75 5.04
#